data_AF-A0AAW9EN69-F1
#
_entry.id   AF-A0AAW9EN69-F1
#
_cell.length_a   1.000
_cell.length_b   1.000
_cell.length_c   1.000
_cell.angle_alpha   90.00
_cell.angle_beta   90.00
_cell.angle_gamma   90.00
#
_symmetry.space_group_name_H-M   'P 1'
#
loop_
_entity.id
_entity.type
_entity.pdbx_description
1 polymer ?
#
loop_
_entity_poly.entity_id
_entity_poly.type
_entity_poly.pdbx_seq_one_letter_code
_entity_poly.pdbx_strand_id
1 'polypeptide(L)' 'MFPELISTHVQQAMATEAMLNQKGCLVTGFRQSRTRPILEVSCPPAELLHSAVRIVERNNSGSRSIWVASFNGCRIIWR' A
#
# COMPACT_ATOMS: atom_id res chain seq x y z
N MET A 1 17.96 9.67 14.14
CA MET A 1 16.74 8.89 13.81
C MET A 1 15.62 9.49 14.63
N PHE A 2 14.54 10.01 14.02
CA PHE A 2 13.50 10.79 14.70
C PHE A 2 12.31 9.87 15.07
N PRO A 3 12.14 9.49 16.34
CA PRO A 3 11.09 8.57 16.79
C PRO A 3 9.67 9.07 16.47
N GLU A 4 9.47 10.38 16.44
CA GLU A 4 8.17 11.04 16.21
C GLU A 4 7.65 10.81 14.77
N LEU A 5 8.55 10.79 13.78
CA LEU A 5 8.21 10.46 12.39
C LEU A 5 7.82 8.98 12.21
N ILE A 6 8.40 8.10 13.02
CA ILE A 6 8.09 6.66 13.02
C ILE A 6 6.67 6.47 13.61
N SER A 7 6.36 7.16 14.71
CA SER A 7 5.04 7.12 15.35
C SER A 7 3.92 7.61 14.42
N THR A 8 4.13 8.73 13.74
CA THR A 8 3.14 9.32 12.82
C THR A 8 2.86 8.42 11.61
N HIS A 9 3.87 7.81 11.01
CA HIS A 9 3.66 6.86 9.91
C HIS A 9 2.89 5.61 10.34
N VAL A 10 3.10 5.11 11.56
CA VAL A 10 2.34 3.96 12.10
C VAL A 10 0.88 4.34 12.33
N GLN A 11 0.61 5.49 12.97
CA GLN A 11 -0.75 5.98 13.17
C GLN A 11 -1.49 6.17 11.84
N GLN A 12 -0.81 6.74 10.85
CA GLN A 12 -1.37 6.93 9.51
C GLN A 12 -1.65 5.59 8.81
N ALA A 13 -0.76 4.61 8.95
CA ALA A 13 -0.98 3.26 8.41
C ALA A 13 -2.20 2.59 9.06
N MET A 14 -2.34 2.66 10.39
CA MET A 14 -3.48 2.10 11.12
C MET A 14 -4.81 2.77 10.71
N ALA A 15 -4.83 4.10 10.58
CA ALA A 15 -6.01 4.82 10.11
C ALA A 15 -6.41 4.40 8.68
N THR A 16 -5.40 4.21 7.82
CA THR A 16 -5.61 3.77 6.44
C THR A 16 -6.12 2.32 6.36
N GLU A 17 -5.56 1.42 7.17
CA GLU A 17 -6.04 0.05 7.31
C GLU A 17 -7.51 -0.01 7.75
N ALA A 18 -7.89 0.80 8.74
CA ALA A 18 -9.30 0.86 9.18
C ALA A 18 -10.24 1.28 8.04
N MET A 19 -9.85 2.28 7.22
CA MET A 19 -10.64 2.72 6.06
C MET A 19 -10.73 1.64 4.97
N LEU A 20 -9.64 0.90 4.72
CA LEU A 20 -9.61 -0.18 3.75
C LEU A 20 -10.47 -1.37 4.21
N ASN A 21 -10.39 -1.74 5.49
CA ASN A 21 -11.19 -2.80 6.07
C ASN A 21 -12.69 -2.49 5.99
N GLN A 22 -13.10 -1.22 6.22
CA GLN A 22 -14.50 -0.79 6.03
C GLN A 22 -15.00 -0.96 4.59
N LYS A 23 -14.09 -0.95 3.61
CA LYS A 23 -14.38 -1.17 2.19
C LYS A 23 -14.25 -2.63 1.77
N GLY A 24 -14.06 -3.56 2.72
CA GLY A 24 -13.88 -4.99 2.46
C GLY A 24 -12.51 -5.36 1.88
N CYS A 25 -11.56 -4.43 1.91
CA CYS A 25 -10.17 -4.66 1.49
C CYS A 25 -9.37 -5.19 2.68
N LEU A 26 -8.69 -6.31 2.51
CA LEU A 26 -7.90 -6.92 3.58
C LEU A 26 -6.45 -6.45 3.50
N VAL A 27 -5.94 -5.85 4.57
CA VAL A 27 -4.51 -5.57 4.71
C VAL A 27 -3.79 -6.86 5.11
N THR A 28 -2.79 -7.26 4.32
CA THR A 28 -2.02 -8.49 4.52
C THR A 28 -0.61 -8.22 5.02
N GLY A 29 -0.14 -6.98 4.95
CA GLY A 29 1.18 -6.61 5.45
C GLY A 29 1.39 -5.11 5.55
N PHE A 30 2.36 -4.73 6.38
CA PHE A 30 2.80 -3.35 6.57
C PHE A 30 4.32 -3.28 6.42
N ARG A 31 4.80 -2.28 5.67
CA ARG A 31 6.21 -1.95 5.58
C ARG A 31 6.44 -0.48 5.86
N GLN A 32 7.33 -0.22 6.80
CA GLN A 32 7.78 1.14 7.04
C GLN A 32 8.78 1.57 5.97
N SER A 33 8.53 2.74 5.39
CA SER A 33 9.47 3.40 4.49
C SER A 33 9.76 4.81 5.00
N ARG A 34 10.91 5.37 4.61
CA ARG A 34 11.40 6.67 5.08
C ARG A 34 10.48 7.83 4.69
N THR A 35 9.75 7.70 3.59
CA THR A 35 8.93 8.79 3.04
C THR A 35 7.43 8.60 3.25
N ARG A 36 6.92 7.38 3.07
CA ARG A 36 5.50 7.04 3.24
C ARG A 36 5.37 5.59 3.69
N PRO A 37 4.45 5.26 4.61
CA PRO A 37 4.13 3.88 4.94
C PRO A 37 3.58 3.13 3.71
N ILE A 38 3.85 1.82 3.65
CA ILE A 38 3.40 0.93 2.59
C ILE A 38 2.50 -0.14 3.20
N LEU A 39 1.31 -0.34 2.61
CA LEU A 39 0.37 -1.40 2.96
C LEU A 39 0.26 -2.39 1.81
N GLU A 40 0.45 -3.67 2.11
CA GLU A 40 0.13 -4.78 1.21
C GLU A 40 -1.32 -5.17 1.45
N VAL A 41 -2.08 -5.34 0.36
CA VAL A 41 -3.51 -5.65 0.44
C VAL A 41 -3.90 -6.80 -0.47
N SER A 42 -5.02 -7.44 -0.14
CA SER A 42 -5.79 -8.31 -1.02
C SER A 42 -7.19 -7.75 -1.21
N CYS A 43 -7.81 -8.06 -2.36
CA CYS A 43 -9.13 -7.56 -2.74
C CYS A 43 -9.21 -6.01 -2.74
N PRO A 44 -8.39 -5.31 -3.56
CA PRO A 44 -8.38 -3.85 -3.60
C PRO A 44 -9.76 -3.30 -4.01
N PRO A 45 -10.26 -2.24 -3.35
CA PRO A 45 -11.53 -1.64 -3.70
C PRO A 45 -11.42 -0.87 -5.02
N ALA A 46 -12.53 -0.73 -5.73
CA ALA A 46 -12.56 -0.13 -7.08
C ALA A 46 -11.94 1.28 -7.14
N GLU A 47 -12.07 2.06 -6.07
CA GLU A 47 -11.48 3.40 -5.95
C GLU A 47 -9.95 3.39 -6.10
N LEU A 48 -9.27 2.36 -5.57
CA LEU A 48 -7.83 2.22 -5.74
C LEU A 48 -7.48 1.89 -7.20
N LEU A 49 -8.32 1.10 -7.87
CA LEU A 49 -8.08 0.70 -9.27
C LEU A 49 -8.07 1.91 -10.22
N HIS A 50 -8.87 2.95 -9.96
CA HIS A 50 -8.92 4.15 -10.79
C HIS A 50 -7.62 4.97 -10.76
N SER A 51 -6.85 4.87 -9.69
CA SER A 51 -5.59 5.61 -9.51
C SER A 51 -4.36 4.70 -9.51
N ALA A 52 -4.55 3.40 -9.70
CA ALA A 52 -3.49 2.42 -9.64
C ALA A 52 -2.60 2.49 -10.88
N VAL A 53 -1.30 2.42 -10.64
CA VAL A 53 -0.29 2.21 -11.68
C VAL A 53 0.22 0.78 -11.58
N ARG A 54 0.30 0.11 -12.72
CA ARG A 54 0.93 -1.20 -12.82
C ARG A 54 2.43 -1.06 -13.09
N ILE A 55 3.24 -1.60 -12.21
CA ILE A 55 4.68 -1.75 -12.43
C ILE A 55 4.93 -3.18 -12.89
N VAL A 56 5.59 -3.34 -14.03
CA VAL A 56 5.92 -4.64 -14.60
C VAL A 56 7.43 -4.76 -14.72
N GLU A 57 7.97 -5.80 -14.10
CA GLU A 57 9.37 -6.19 -14.26
C GLU A 57 9.43 -7.42 -15.16
N ARG A 58 10.30 -7.38 -16.18
CA ARG A 58 10.50 -8.48 -17.12
C ARG A 58 11.96 -8.88 -17.18
N ASN A 59 12.21 -10.18 -17.18
CA ASN A 59 13.53 -10.77 -17.41
C ASN A 59 13.41 -12.05 -18.25
N ASN A 60 14.55 -12.69 -18.55
CA ASN A 60 14.58 -13.93 -19.34
C ASN A 60 13.82 -15.11 -18.68
N SER A 61 13.47 -15.00 -17.40
CA SER A 61 12.75 -16.01 -16.62
C SER A 61 11.24 -15.72 -16.51
N GLY A 62 10.75 -14.60 -17.05
CA GLY A 62 9.33 -14.26 -17.07
C GLY A 62 9.03 -12.80 -16.73
N SER A 63 7.75 -12.55 -16.43
CA SER A 63 7.25 -11.23 -16.04
C SER A 63 6.60 -11.29 -14.66
N ARG A 64 6.88 -10.28 -13.83
CA ARG A 64 6.15 -10.03 -12.57
C ARG A 64 5.53 -8.66 -12.62
N SER A 65 4.36 -8.51 -12.01
CA SER A 65 3.74 -7.21 -11.88
C SER A 65 3.22 -6.97 -10.48
N ILE A 66 3.24 -5.71 -10.09
CA ILE A 66 2.57 -5.20 -8.89
C ILE A 66 1.72 -4.01 -9.31
N TRP A 67 0.61 -3.83 -8.62
CA TRP A 67 -0.18 -2.62 -8.68
C TRP A 67 0.18 -1.73 -7.51
N VAL A 68 0.19 -0.42 -7.75
CA VAL A 68 0.53 0.59 -6.76
C VAL A 68 -0.46 1.74 -6.85
N ALA A 69 -1.07 2.10 -5.73
CA ALA A 69 -1.90 3.31 -5.61
C ALA A 69 -1.47 4.15 -4.41
N SER A 70 -1.83 5.42 -4.40
CA SER A 70 -1.67 6.30 -3.23
C SER A 70 -3.03 6.48 -2.56
N PHE A 71 -3.11 6.25 -1.27
CA PHE A 71 -4.36 6.37 -0.52
C PHE A 71 -4.10 6.79 0.92
N ASN A 72 -4.81 7.83 1.39
CA ASN A 72 -4.64 8.41 2.72
C ASN A 72 -3.15 8.66 3.10
N GLY A 73 -2.37 9.13 2.12
CA GLY A 73 -0.93 9.38 2.23
C GLY A 73 -0.03 8.14 2.35
N CYS A 74 -0.59 6.94 2.37
CA CYS A 74 0.13 5.66 2.27
C CYS A 74 0.32 5.26 0.81
N ARG A 75 1.28 4.35 0.56
CA ARG A 75 1.33 3.56 -0.68
C ARG A 75 0.64 2.23 -0.45
N ILE A 76 -0.30 1.90 -1.32
CA ILE A 76 -1.02 0.62 -1.29
C ILE A 76 -0.50 -0.23 -2.44
N ILE A 77 -0.10 -1.47 -2.14
CA ILE A 77 0.42 -2.40 -3.16
C ILE A 77 -0.30 -3.75 -3.11
N TRP A 78 -0.50 -4.34 -4.28
CA TRP A 78 -1.04 -5.70 -4.42
C TRP A 78 -0.52 -6.37 -5.70
N ARG A 79 -0.71 -7.68 -5.79
CA ARG A 79 -0.33 -8.49 -6.96
C ARG A 79 -1.56 -8.86 -7.77
#